data_AF-A0A920B0T0-F1
#
_entry.id   AF-A0A920B0T0-F1
#
_cell.length_a   1.000
_cell.length_b   1.000
_cell.length_c   1.000
_cell.angle_alpha   90.00
_cell.angle_beta   90.00
_cell.angle_gamma   90.00
#
_symmetry.space_group_name_H-M   'P 1'
#
loop_
_entity.id
_entity.type
_entity.pdbx_description
1 polymer ?
#
loop_
_entity_poly.entity_id
_entity_poly.type
_entity_poly.pdbx_seq_one_letter_code
_entity_poly.pdbx_strand_id
1 'polypeptide(L)'
;MSRAYGAGYSAFLGEWAITNKKLKGSVNNFALHLSLETPPSGANAYGSHAGYTTQQYDALALVLSGWIRSFNLPPAAITTHRHVDLGGERGDPRSFDWSKLQTRLAALGDLCVS
;
A
#
# COMPACT_ATOMS: atom_id res chain seq x y z
N MET A 1 1.25 -13.21 -17.83
CA MET A 1 0.98 -12.20 -16.78
C MET A 1 2.16 -12.17 -15.84
N SER A 2 2.92 -11.07 -15.83
CA SER A 2 4.06 -10.90 -14.94
C SER A 2 3.55 -10.80 -13.49
N ARG A 3 4.10 -11.63 -12.60
CA ARG A 3 3.77 -11.63 -11.18
C ARG A 3 4.18 -10.27 -10.62
N ALA A 4 3.25 -9.51 -10.05
CA ALA A 4 3.63 -8.41 -9.18
C ALA A 4 4.51 -9.00 -8.08
N TYR A 5 5.76 -8.56 -7.97
CA TYR A 5 6.67 -8.96 -6.89
C TYR A 5 6.24 -8.36 -5.54
N GLY A 6 4.95 -8.24 -5.28
CA GLY A 6 4.38 -7.75 -4.03
C GLY A 6 4.24 -8.91 -3.04
N ALA A 7 4.74 -8.72 -1.83
CA ALA A 7 4.28 -9.42 -0.62
C ALA A 7 4.27 -10.98 -0.69
N GLY A 8 5.39 -11.61 -1.04
CA GLY A 8 5.51 -13.06 -1.25
C GLY A 8 5.18 -13.93 -0.02
N TYR A 9 5.49 -13.47 1.19
CA TYR A 9 4.98 -14.03 2.45
C TYR A 9 4.34 -12.91 3.24
N SER A 10 3.01 -12.84 3.20
CA SER A 10 2.29 -11.71 3.77
C SER A 10 0.92 -12.09 4.29
N ALA A 11 0.45 -11.34 5.29
CA ALA A 11 -0.89 -11.45 5.82
C ALA A 11 -1.45 -10.06 6.16
N PHE A 12 -2.75 -9.88 5.95
CA PHE A 12 -3.49 -8.71 6.41
C PHE A 12 -4.43 -9.14 7.54
N LEU A 13 -4.20 -8.65 8.76
CA LEU A 13 -4.96 -9.06 9.95
C LEU A 13 -5.01 -10.59 10.18
N GLY A 14 -3.95 -11.31 9.78
CA GLY A 14 -3.89 -12.77 9.86
C GLY A 14 -4.51 -13.51 8.67
N GLU A 15 -5.15 -12.80 7.75
CA GLU A 15 -5.69 -13.36 6.51
C GLU A 15 -4.65 -13.39 5.39
N TRP A 16 -4.58 -14.53 4.72
CA TRP A 16 -3.64 -14.83 3.64
C TRP A 16 -4.25 -15.93 2.77
N ALA A 17 -3.99 -15.91 1.46
CA ALA A 17 -4.49 -16.91 0.54
C ALA A 17 -3.34 -17.75 -0.01
N ILE A 18 -3.50 -19.08 -0.01
CA ILE A 18 -2.55 -20.02 -0.62
C ILE A 18 -3.11 -20.49 -1.96
N THR A 19 -2.57 -19.98 -3.06
CA THR A 19 -2.93 -20.44 -4.41
C THR A 19 -2.00 -21.52 -4.96
N ASN A 20 -0.88 -21.78 -4.27
CA ASN A 20 0.03 -22.89 -4.57
C ASN A 20 0.59 -23.45 -3.27
N LYS A 21 0.39 -24.74 -3.00
CA LYS A 21 0.86 -25.43 -1.78
C LYS A 21 2.37 -25.35 -1.57
N LYS A 22 3.15 -25.06 -2.62
CA LYS A 22 4.62 -24.88 -2.56
C LYS A 22 5.05 -23.45 -2.21
N LEU A 23 4.12 -22.49 -2.19
CA LEU A 23 4.40 -21.08 -1.88
C LEU A 23 3.82 -20.74 -0.51
N LYS A 24 4.53 -19.87 0.22
CA LYS A 24 3.94 -19.22 1.38
C LYS A 24 2.76 -18.36 0.89
N GLY A 25 1.66 -18.39 1.62
CA GLY A 25 0.48 -17.60 1.27
C GLY A 25 0.74 -16.10 1.39
N SER A 26 -0.12 -15.36 0.71
CA SER A 26 0.09 -13.96 0.37
C SER A 26 -1.25 -13.25 0.23
N VAL A 27 -1.23 -11.94 0.44
CA VAL A 27 -2.39 -11.07 0.19
C VAL A 27 -2.69 -10.86 -1.29
N ASN A 28 -1.76 -11.23 -2.19
CA ASN A 28 -1.84 -10.94 -3.63
C ASN A 28 -3.12 -11.42 -4.33
N ASN A 29 -3.81 -12.41 -3.78
CA ASN A 29 -5.02 -12.96 -4.41
C ASN A 29 -6.29 -12.16 -4.08
N PHE A 30 -6.23 -11.24 -3.11
CA PHE A 30 -7.39 -10.45 -2.68
C PHE A 30 -7.07 -8.96 -2.43
N ALA A 31 -5.84 -8.53 -2.69
CA ALA A 31 -5.42 -7.13 -2.56
C ALA A 31 -5.38 -6.42 -3.91
N LEU A 32 -5.74 -5.13 -3.90
CA LEU A 32 -5.44 -4.20 -4.98
C LEU A 32 -4.09 -3.53 -4.69
N HIS A 33 -3.20 -3.49 -5.69
CA HIS A 33 -1.86 -2.94 -5.52
C HIS A 33 -1.73 -1.60 -6.25
N LEU A 34 -1.18 -0.61 -5.56
CA LEU A 34 -0.84 0.68 -6.12
C LEU A 34 0.64 0.97 -5.84
N SER A 35 1.37 1.45 -6.84
CA SER A 35 2.79 1.76 -6.74
C SER A 35 3.01 3.26 -6.86
N LEU A 36 3.93 3.78 -6.05
CA LEU A 36 4.38 5.16 -6.11
C LEU A 36 5.77 5.22 -6.73
N GLU A 37 6.00 6.22 -7.56
CA GLU A 37 7.30 6.42 -8.18
C GLU A 37 8.29 6.93 -7.14
N THR A 38 9.38 6.18 -6.95
CA THR A 38 10.44 6.54 -6.01
C THR A 38 11.15 7.80 -6.51
N PRO A 39 11.29 8.86 -5.69
CA PRO A 39 11.99 10.05 -6.12
C PRO A 39 13.47 9.75 -6.43
N PRO A 40 14.18 10.59 -7.20
CA PRO A 40 15.59 10.39 -7.50
C PRO A 40 16.49 10.19 -6.27
N SER A 41 16.15 10.81 -5.13
CA SER A 41 16.85 10.65 -3.86
C SER A 41 16.75 9.23 -3.26
N GLY A 42 15.80 8.42 -3.72
CA GLY A 42 15.61 7.03 -3.35
C GLY A 42 16.15 6.01 -4.36
N ALA A 43 16.93 6.45 -5.36
CA ALA A 43 17.56 5.56 -6.34
C ALA A 43 18.64 4.63 -5.73
N ASN A 44 19.02 4.85 -4.48
CA ASN A 44 19.95 4.05 -3.70
C ASN A 44 19.23 3.08 -2.75
N ALA A 45 20.01 2.24 -2.07
CA ALA A 45 19.54 1.25 -1.11
C ALA A 45 19.30 1.80 0.31
N TYR A 46 19.30 3.13 0.53
CA TYR A 46 19.12 3.68 1.87
C TYR A 46 17.72 3.43 2.42
N GLY A 47 17.57 3.40 3.75
CA GLY A 47 16.27 3.14 4.39
C GLY A 47 15.20 4.22 4.17
N SER A 48 15.57 5.39 3.63
CA SER A 48 14.68 6.52 3.41
C SER A 48 15.06 7.32 2.15
N HIS A 49 14.11 8.11 1.65
CA HIS A 49 14.30 9.11 0.61
C HIS A 49 13.51 10.39 0.91
N ALA A 50 13.60 11.41 0.05
CA ALA A 50 12.97 12.73 0.26
C ALA A 50 11.43 12.68 0.43
N GLY A 51 10.81 11.59 -0.03
CA GLY A 51 9.37 11.36 0.08
C GLY A 51 8.67 11.57 -1.26
N TYR A 52 7.38 11.27 -1.30
CA TYR A 52 6.57 11.41 -2.51
C TYR A 52 6.05 12.84 -2.66
N THR A 53 5.81 13.25 -3.90
CA THR A 53 5.34 14.61 -4.21
C THR A 53 3.89 14.80 -3.79
N THR A 54 3.49 16.07 -3.63
CA THR A 54 2.09 16.44 -3.37
C THR A 54 1.15 15.82 -4.41
N GLN A 55 1.51 15.90 -5.70
CA GLN A 55 0.70 15.35 -6.79
C GLN A 55 0.57 13.83 -6.71
N GLN A 56 1.63 13.12 -6.29
CA GLN A 56 1.54 11.67 -6.06
C GLN A 56 0.57 11.35 -4.92
N TYR A 57 0.57 12.13 -3.83
CA TYR A 57 -0.41 11.95 -2.75
C TYR A 57 -1.84 12.30 -3.18
N ASP A 58 -2.02 13.35 -3.98
CA ASP A 58 -3.35 13.74 -4.50
C ASP A 58 -3.91 12.64 -5.41
N ALA A 59 -3.10 12.13 -6.34
CA ALA A 59 -3.47 11.03 -7.23
C ALA A 59 -3.73 9.72 -6.45
N LEU A 60 -2.88 9.41 -5.47
CA LEU A 60 -3.04 8.27 -4.57
C LEU A 60 -4.40 8.32 -3.86
N ALA A 61 -4.76 9.47 -3.28
CA ALA A 61 -6.02 9.63 -2.58
C ALA A 61 -7.23 9.43 -3.49
N LEU A 62 -7.20 9.97 -4.72
CA LEU A 62 -8.29 9.79 -5.70
C LEU A 62 -8.48 8.32 -6.09
N VAL A 63 -7.38 7.59 -6.35
CA VAL A 63 -7.47 6.16 -6.69
C VAL A 63 -8.01 5.35 -5.50
N LEU A 64 -7.49 5.58 -4.30
CA LEU A 64 -7.93 4.87 -3.10
C LEU A 64 -9.39 5.17 -2.76
N SER A 65 -9.83 6.43 -2.87
CA SER A 65 -11.23 6.83 -2.72
C SER A 65 -12.14 6.08 -3.68
N GLY A 66 -11.74 5.99 -4.96
CA GLY A 66 -12.44 5.21 -5.97
C GLY A 66 -12.58 3.73 -5.59
N TRP A 67 -11.52 3.11 -5.07
CA TRP A 67 -11.54 1.71 -4.64
C TRP A 67 -12.37 1.48 -3.38
N ILE A 68 -12.26 2.36 -2.37
CA ILE A 68 -13.09 2.34 -1.15
C ILE A 68 -14.56 2.27 -1.53
N ARG A 69 -14.99 3.15 -2.46
CA ARG A 69 -16.40 3.24 -2.87
C ARG A 69 -16.82 2.08 -3.77
N SER A 70 -16.00 1.71 -4.74
CA SER A 70 -16.36 0.69 -5.74
C SER A 70 -16.40 -0.72 -5.16
N PHE A 71 -15.55 -1.00 -4.17
CA PHE A 71 -15.43 -2.32 -3.56
C PHE A 71 -15.91 -2.36 -2.11
N ASN A 72 -16.50 -1.26 -1.60
CA ASN A 72 -16.97 -1.12 -0.23
C ASN A 72 -15.89 -1.49 0.81
N LEU A 73 -14.65 -1.04 0.58
CA LEU A 73 -13.52 -1.35 1.46
C LEU A 73 -13.50 -0.37 2.63
N PRO A 74 -13.29 -0.83 3.88
CA PRO A 74 -13.07 0.09 4.98
C PRO A 74 -11.73 0.81 4.79
N PRO A 75 -11.59 2.10 5.17
CA PRO A 75 -10.31 2.82 5.07
C PRO A 75 -9.15 2.13 5.81
N ALA A 76 -9.47 1.38 6.88
CA ALA A 76 -8.50 0.56 7.62
C ALA A 76 -7.90 -0.60 6.81
N ALA A 77 -8.47 -0.95 5.65
CA ALA A 77 -7.91 -1.93 4.71
C ALA A 77 -6.71 -1.39 3.91
N ILE A 78 -6.47 -0.07 3.94
CA ILE A 78 -5.29 0.52 3.30
C ILE A 78 -4.06 0.17 4.13
N THR A 79 -3.11 -0.52 3.51
CA THR A 79 -1.90 -1.00 4.17
C THR A 79 -0.68 -0.85 3.26
N THR A 80 0.52 -1.05 3.80
CA THR A 80 1.78 -1.00 3.05
C THR A 80 2.36 -2.41 2.89
N HIS A 81 3.18 -2.62 1.87
CA HIS A 81 3.90 -3.88 1.72
C HIS A 81 4.73 -4.21 2.97
N ARG A 82 5.39 -3.21 3.57
CA ARG A 82 6.10 -3.38 4.84
C ARG A 82 5.23 -3.89 5.98
N HIS A 83 3.98 -3.43 6.07
CA HIS A 83 3.09 -3.78 7.19
C HIS A 83 2.55 -5.21 7.05
N VAL A 84 2.23 -5.65 5.84
CA VAL A 84 1.72 -7.01 5.61
C VAL A 84 2.83 -8.05 5.48
N ASP A 85 4.09 -7.64 5.34
CA ASP A 85 5.20 -8.56 5.13
C ASP A 85 5.59 -9.32 6.40
N LEU A 86 5.47 -10.64 6.33
CA LEU A 86 5.88 -11.56 7.40
C LEU A 86 7.32 -12.06 7.20
N GLY A 87 7.91 -11.81 6.03
CA GLY A 87 9.27 -12.23 5.69
C GLY A 87 10.36 -11.24 6.10
N GLY A 88 10.01 -9.98 6.37
CA GLY A 88 10.96 -8.91 6.65
C GLY A 88 11.78 -8.46 5.42
N GLU A 89 11.35 -8.84 4.22
CA GLU A 89 12.00 -8.55 2.95
C GLU A 89 11.51 -7.24 2.32
N ARG A 90 10.43 -6.64 2.85
CA ARG A 90 9.76 -5.46 2.27
C ARG A 90 9.82 -4.26 3.20
N GLY A 91 10.39 -3.17 2.70
CA GLY A 91 10.47 -1.88 3.39
C GLY A 91 9.59 -0.80 2.76
N ASP A 92 8.85 -1.11 1.70
CA ASP A 92 8.17 -0.15 0.87
C ASP A 92 6.69 0.09 1.24
N PRO A 93 6.14 1.27 0.90
CA PRO A 93 6.85 2.46 0.44
C PRO A 93 7.75 3.09 1.54
N ARG A 94 8.99 3.43 1.17
CA ARG A 94 9.93 4.15 2.07
C ARG A 94 9.47 5.61 2.20
N SER A 95 9.73 6.23 3.35
CA SER A 95 9.35 7.62 3.62
C SER A 95 7.89 7.96 3.31
N PHE A 96 6.99 6.98 3.44
CA PHE A 96 5.56 7.21 3.26
C PHE A 96 4.99 7.99 4.44
N ASP A 97 4.19 9.00 4.13
CA ASP A 97 3.60 9.94 5.09
C ASP A 97 2.10 9.70 5.16
N TRP A 98 1.71 8.96 6.21
CA TRP A 98 0.31 8.66 6.48
C TRP A 98 -0.53 9.89 6.77
N SER A 99 0.05 10.96 7.34
CA SER A 99 -0.69 12.19 7.62
C SER A 99 -1.10 12.85 6.31
N LYS A 100 -0.22 12.90 5.31
CA LYS A 100 -0.54 13.46 3.99
C LYS A 100 -1.67 12.71 3.30
N LEU A 101 -1.69 11.37 3.39
CA LEU A 101 -2.79 10.57 2.85
C LEU A 101 -4.09 10.82 3.63
N GLN A 102 -4.05 10.77 4.96
CA GLN A 102 -5.23 10.96 5.81
C GLN A 102 -5.92 12.30 5.56
N THR A 103 -5.16 13.41 5.48
CA THR A 103 -5.74 14.73 5.18
C THR A 103 -6.51 14.74 3.87
N ARG A 104 -6.05 14.02 2.85
CA ARG A 104 -6.69 13.99 1.52
C ARG A 104 -7.92 13.10 1.51
N LEU A 105 -7.86 11.92 2.13
CA LEU A 105 -9.03 11.05 2.26
C LEU A 105 -10.13 11.70 3.11
N ALA A 106 -9.76 12.43 4.17
CA ALA A 106 -10.68 13.25 4.94
C ALA A 106 -11.33 14.35 4.08
N ALA A 107 -10.56 15.06 3.26
CA ALA A 107 -11.09 16.07 2.33
C ALA A 107 -12.03 15.49 1.27
N LEU A 108 -11.87 14.21 0.90
CA LEU A 108 -12.76 13.48 0.01
C LEU A 108 -14.00 12.89 0.70
N GLY A 109 -14.08 12.99 2.03
CA GLY A 109 -15.18 12.46 2.84
C GLY A 109 -15.07 10.96 3.17
N ASP A 110 -13.92 10.34 2.90
CA ASP A 110 -13.71 8.89 3.13
C ASP A 110 -13.17 8.59 4.54
N LEU A 111 -12.81 9.63 5.31
CA LEU A 111 -12.46 9.52 6.73
C LEU A 111 -13.31 10.49 7.55
N CYS A 112 -13.81 10.02 8.69
CA CYS A 112 -14.43 10.90 9.69
C CYS A 112 -13.32 11.72 10.37
N VAL A 113 -13.39 13.05 10.23
CA VAL A 113 -12.61 13.97 11.06
C VAL A 113 -13.42 14.19 12.32
N SER A 114 -13.03 13.55 13.42
CA SER A 114 -13.56 13.85 14.76
C SER A 114 -12.89 15.08 15.33
#